data_AF-A0A822YB59-F1
#
_entry.id   AF-A0A822YB59-F1
#
_cell.length_a   1.000
_cell.length_b   1.000
_cell.length_c   1.000
_cell.angle_alpha   90.00
_cell.angle_beta   90.00
_cell.angle_gamma   90.00
#
_symmetry.space_group_name_H-M   'P 1'
#
loop_
_entity.id
_entity.type
_entity.pdbx_description
1 polymer ?
#
loop_
_entity_poly.entity_id
_entity_poly.type
_entity_poly.pdbx_seq_one_letter_code
_entity_poly.pdbx_strand_id
1 'polypeptide(L)'
;MERSFSRMDKEVLVGNGLSCPSPNCRCELQTPQCDAVGSTAVVAVITPEKIVVSNCGDSRAVLCRNGKAVPLSSDHKVRFR
;
A
#
# COMPACT_ATOMS: atom_id res chain seq x y z
N MET A 1 9.10 -3.99 -6.61
CA MET A 1 7.92 -3.35 -5.99
C MET A 1 6.62 -3.67 -6.73
N GLU A 2 6.64 -3.84 -8.06
CA GLU A 2 5.46 -4.19 -8.89
C GLU A 2 4.65 -5.39 -8.37
N ARG A 3 5.30 -6.40 -7.80
CA ARG A 3 4.60 -7.59 -7.31
C ARG A 3 3.83 -7.36 -6.00
N SER A 4 4.22 -6.36 -5.20
CA SER A 4 3.66 -6.13 -3.87
C SER A 4 2.18 -5.79 -3.91
N PHE A 5 1.70 -5.16 -4.99
CA PHE A 5 0.31 -4.73 -5.15
C PHE A 5 -0.48 -5.60 -6.13
N SER A 6 0.17 -6.49 -6.88
CA SER A 6 -0.49 -7.30 -7.92
C SER A 6 -1.73 -8.10 -7.47
N ARG A 7 -1.74 -8.60 -6.22
CA ARG A 7 -2.94 -9.28 -5.66
C ARG A 7 -4.03 -8.27 -5.32
N MET A 8 -3.65 -7.14 -4.73
CA MET A 8 -4.56 -6.05 -4.39
C MET A 8 -5.26 -5.49 -5.62
N ASP A 9 -4.51 -5.22 -6.68
CA ASP A 9 -5.04 -4.71 -7.95
C ASP A 9 -6.09 -5.64 -8.54
N LYS A 10 -5.84 -6.97 -8.47
CA LYS A 10 -6.83 -7.98 -8.88
C LYS A 10 -8.11 -7.92 -8.05
N GLU A 11 -8.03 -7.70 -6.74
CA GLU A 11 -9.24 -7.57 -5.90
C GLU A 11 -10.04 -6.31 -6.24
N VAL A 12 -9.36 -5.20 -6.50
CA VAL A 12 -10.00 -3.90 -6.79
C VAL A 12 -10.65 -3.91 -8.17
N LEU A 13 -9.98 -4.48 -9.19
CA LEU A 13 -10.51 -4.59 -10.55
C LEU A 13 -11.74 -5.51 -10.64
N VAL A 14 -11.80 -6.56 -9.83
CA VAL A 14 -12.95 -7.48 -9.78
C VAL A 14 -14.14 -6.83 -9.05
N GLY A 15 -13.88 -5.97 -8.05
CA GLY A 15 -14.91 -5.34 -7.24
C GLY A 15 -15.53 -4.07 -7.83
N ASN A 16 -14.78 -3.31 -8.63
CA ASN A 16 -15.25 -2.06 -9.24
C ASN A 16 -14.86 -2.02 -10.72
N GLY A 17 -15.84 -1.99 -11.62
CA GLY A 17 -15.66 -1.68 -13.04
C GLY A 17 -15.31 -0.21 -13.31
N LEU A 18 -14.76 0.52 -12.34
CA LEU A 18 -14.36 1.92 -12.49
C LEU A 18 -12.85 2.02 -12.66
N SER A 19 -12.43 2.51 -13.82
CA SER A 19 -11.12 3.11 -14.02
C SER A 19 -11.03 4.38 -13.17
N CYS A 20 -10.09 4.42 -12.24
CA CYS A 20 -9.77 5.65 -11.52
C CYS A 20 -9.26 6.67 -12.55
N PRO A 21 -9.84 7.89 -12.65
CA PRO A 21 -9.16 8.98 -13.33
C PRO A 21 -7.82 9.19 -12.65
N SER A 22 -6.77 9.44 -13.43
CA SER A 22 -5.43 9.75 -12.97
C SER A 22 -5.46 10.65 -11.73
N PRO A 23 -4.78 10.29 -10.63
CA PRO A 23 -4.81 11.09 -9.41
C PRO A 23 -4.17 12.45 -9.71
N ASN A 24 -5.00 13.50 -9.71
CA ASN A 24 -4.53 14.88 -9.79
C ASN A 24 -3.92 15.26 -8.44
N CYS A 25 -2.66 14.88 -8.24
CA CYS A 25 -1.92 15.33 -7.06
C CYS A 25 -1.77 16.86 -7.14
N ARG A 26 -1.98 17.55 -6.01
CA ARG A 26 -1.75 18.99 -5.87
C ARG A 26 -0.28 19.36 -5.73
N CYS A 27 0.60 18.36 -5.70
CA CYS A 27 1.99 18.58 -6.01
C CYS A 27 2.03 19.12 -7.44
N GLU A 28 2.36 20.40 -7.60
CA GLU A 28 2.78 20.89 -8.90
C GLU A 28 3.83 19.90 -9.40
N LEU A 29 3.59 19.29 -10.56
CA LEU A 29 4.54 18.42 -11.25
C LEU A 29 5.76 19.24 -11.75
N GLN A 30 6.10 20.30 -11.04
CA GLN A 30 7.41 20.89 -11.05
C GLN A 30 8.34 19.79 -10.55
N THR A 31 9.25 19.39 -11.41
CA THR A 31 10.45 18.69 -11.03
C THR A 31 11.39 19.74 -10.43
N PRO A 32 11.47 19.96 -9.10
CA PRO A 32 12.79 20.25 -8.59
C PRO A 32 13.61 19.01 -8.95
N GLN A 33 14.85 19.19 -9.41
CA GLN A 33 15.84 18.10 -9.42
C GLN A 33 16.01 17.59 -7.98
N CYS A 34 15.08 16.74 -7.56
CA CYS A 34 14.93 16.22 -6.23
C CYS A 34 14.64 14.72 -6.37
N ASP A 35 15.61 14.01 -6.93
CA ASP A 35 15.65 12.54 -6.96
C ASP A 35 15.71 11.94 -5.54
N ALA A 36 15.78 12.77 -4.51
CA ALA A 36 15.90 12.42 -3.10
C ALA A 36 14.57 12.44 -2.32
N VAL A 37 13.42 12.61 -2.96
CA VAL A 37 12.10 12.56 -2.29
C VAL A 37 11.43 11.21 -2.56
N GLY A 38 10.97 10.54 -1.50
CA GLY A 38 10.24 9.28 -1.58
C GLY A 38 9.16 9.21 -0.50
N SER A 39 8.25 8.24 -0.64
CA SER A 39 7.21 7.98 0.35
C SER A 39 7.08 6.48 0.60
N THR A 40 6.63 6.13 1.80
CA THR A 40 6.20 4.76 2.12
C THR A 40 4.72 4.59 1.80
N ALA A 41 4.28 3.36 1.56
CA ALA A 41 2.86 3.06 1.35
C ALA A 41 2.48 1.75 2.03
N VAL A 42 1.42 1.78 2.82
CA VAL A 42 0.70 0.58 3.26
C VAL A 42 -0.76 0.72 2.87
N VAL A 43 -1.31 -0.29 2.20
CA VAL A 43 -2.68 -0.26 1.68
C VAL A 43 -3.41 -1.53 2.12
N ALA A 44 -4.69 -1.41 2.45
CA ALA A 44 -5.56 -2.51 2.81
C ALA A 44 -6.83 -2.47 1.95
N VAL A 45 -7.12 -3.56 1.24
CA VAL A 45 -8.38 -3.78 0.53
C VAL A 45 -9.19 -4.79 1.32
N ILE A 46 -10.40 -4.38 1.72
CA ILE A 46 -11.31 -5.18 2.52
C ILE A 46 -12.49 -5.57 1.64
N THR A 47 -12.71 -6.88 1.50
CA THR A 47 -13.89 -7.45 0.87
C THR A 47 -14.71 -8.22 1.91
N PRO A 48 -15.93 -8.68 1.60
CA PRO A 48 -16.70 -9.51 2.52
C PRO A 48 -15.99 -10.79 3.00
N GLU A 49 -15.06 -11.31 2.18
CA GLU A 49 -14.42 -12.61 2.41
C GLU A 49 -12.97 -12.49 2.92
N LYS A 50 -12.28 -11.39 2.61
CA LYS A 50 -10.82 -11.28 2.81
C LYS A 50 -10.37 -9.84 3.02
N ILE A 51 -9.25 -9.73 3.73
CA ILE A 51 -8.46 -8.51 3.86
C ILE A 51 -7.14 -8.75 3.15
N VAL A 52 -6.82 -7.94 2.14
CA VAL A 52 -5.56 -7.99 1.39
C VAL A 52 -4.74 -6.74 1.74
N VAL A 53 -3.56 -6.95 2.31
CA VAL A 53 -2.63 -5.88 2.68
C VAL A 53 -1.38 -5.94 1.83
N SER A 54 -0.95 -4.77 1.37
CA SER A 54 0.31 -4.58 0.65
C SER A 54 1.10 -3.46 1.33
N ASN A 55 2.37 -3.73 1.65
CA ASN A 55 3.26 -2.77 2.29
C ASN A 55 4.49 -2.51 1.42
N CYS A 56 4.93 -1.26 1.40
CA CYS A 56 6.23 -0.86 0.92
C CYS A 56 6.82 0.26 1.76
N GLY A 57 7.91 -0.06 2.45
CA GLY A 57 8.60 0.83 3.37
C GLY A 57 8.39 0.34 4.79
N ASP A 58 8.55 1.25 5.75
CA ASP A 58 8.47 0.95 7.17
C ASP A 58 7.17 1.39 7.84
N SER A 59 6.14 1.68 7.04
CA SER A 59 4.75 1.68 7.49
C SER A 59 4.29 0.27 7.91
N ARG A 60 3.23 0.19 8.72
CA ARG A 60 2.73 -1.08 9.27
C ARG A 60 1.21 -1.16 9.35
N ALA A 61 0.65 -2.30 8.97
CA ALA A 61 -0.74 -2.67 9.19
C ALA A 61 -0.87 -3.76 10.27
N VAL A 62 -1.78 -3.55 11.23
CA VAL A 62 -2.08 -4.47 12.32
C VAL A 62 -3.59 -4.59 12.45
N LEU A 63 -4.11 -5.81 12.51
CA LEU A 63 -5.52 -6.11 12.73
C LEU A 63 -5.75 -6.48 14.19
N CYS A 64 -6.74 -5.85 14.83
CA CYS A 64 -7.24 -6.35 16.11
C CYS A 64 -8.27 -7.45 15.86
N ARG A 65 -8.02 -8.66 16.37
CA ARG A 65 -8.97 -9.78 16.32
C ARG A 65 -9.04 -10.46 17.68
N ASN A 66 -10.23 -10.51 18.27
CA ASN A 66 -10.48 -11.05 19.61
C ASN A 66 -9.57 -10.42 20.69
N GLY A 67 -9.42 -9.09 20.65
CA GLY A 67 -8.57 -8.35 21.59
C GLY A 67 -7.06 -8.55 21.40
N LYS A 68 -6.64 -9.28 20.37
CA LYS A 68 -5.22 -9.54 20.05
C LYS A 68 -4.80 -8.77 18.81
N ALA A 69 -3.60 -8.20 18.85
CA ALA A 69 -2.95 -7.58 17.71
C ALA A 69 -2.37 -8.66 16.78
N VAL A 70 -2.79 -8.65 15.53
CA VAL A 70 -2.33 -9.57 14.47
C VAL A 70 -1.62 -8.75 13.40
N PRO A 71 -0.30 -8.86 13.23
CA PRO A 71 0.42 -8.13 12.19
C PRO A 71 0.00 -8.61 10.81
N LEU A 72 -0.39 -7.69 9.93
CA LEU A 72 -0.76 -7.99 8.54
C LEU A 72 0.32 -7.57 7.52
N SER A 73 1.32 -6.80 7.95
CA SER A 73 2.48 -6.45 7.15
C SER A 73 3.77 -6.62 7.93
N SER A 74 4.90 -6.65 7.21
CA SER A 74 6.25 -6.59 7.77
C SER A 74 6.96 -5.35 7.24
N ASP A 75 7.63 -4.62 8.13
CA ASP A 75 8.36 -3.41 7.77
C ASP A 75 9.57 -3.77 6.90
N HIS A 76 9.78 -3.01 5.83
CA HIS A 76 10.98 -3.11 5.01
C HIS A 76 12.11 -2.31 5.66
N LYS A 77 12.83 -2.93 6.59
CA LYS A 77 14.01 -2.34 7.24
C LYS A 77 15.30 -2.90 6.63
N VAL A 78 16.28 -2.02 6.40
CA VAL A 78 17.66 -2.45 6.07
C VAL A 78 18.29 -3.06 7.31
N ARG A 79 18.92 -4.24 7.17
CA ARG A 79 19.71 -4.82 8.25
C ARG A 79 21.16 -4.44 8.03
N PHE A 80 21.70 -3.62 8.93
CA PHE A 80 23.14 -3.36 9.00
C PHE A 80 23.77 -4.47 9.84
N ARG A 81 24.81 -5.12 9.29
CA ARG A 81 25.62 -6.12 9.99
C ARG A 81 26.78 -5.46 10.70
#